data_AF-A0A090W697-F1
#
_entry.id   AF-A0A090W697-F1
#
_cell.length_a   1.000
_cell.length_b   1.000
_cell.length_c   1.000
_cell.angle_alpha   90.00
_cell.angle_beta   90.00
_cell.angle_gamma   90.00
#
_symmetry.space_group_name_H-M   'P 1'
#
loop_
_entity.id
_entity.type
_entity.pdbx_description
1 polymer ?
#
loop_
_entity_poly.entity_id
_entity_poly.type
_entity_poly.pdbx_seq_one_letter_code
_entity_poly.pdbx_strand_id
1 'polypeptide(L)'
;MATTACKKGQVRINNDQVKPSREVYPQDIVELRKNQINYRLKVNDIPESRVGAKLVDLYRTDTTPKEQFEAQELLKYSKDYYRKKGVGRPTKKDRRDIDGYTEDPLFDEEE
;
A
#
# COMPACT_ATOMS: atom_id res chain seq x y z
N MET A 1 -4.41 -3.76 13.00
CA MET A 1 -5.01 -3.17 14.22
C MET A 1 -4.06 -2.14 14.82
N ALA A 2 -4.58 -1.03 15.37
CA ALA A 2 -3.77 0.09 15.86
C ALA A 2 -2.86 -0.29 17.05
N THR A 3 -3.38 -1.07 18.01
CA THR A 3 -2.63 -1.57 19.16
C THR A 3 -1.40 -2.38 18.75
N THR A 4 -1.53 -3.22 17.72
CA THR A 4 -0.41 -3.98 17.15
C THR A 4 0.64 -3.07 16.51
N ALA A 5 0.23 -2.00 15.83
CA ALA A 5 1.15 -1.04 15.22
C ALA A 5 1.97 -0.29 16.28
N CYS A 6 1.33 0.15 17.37
CA CYS A 6 2.01 0.76 18.51
C CYS A 6 3.00 -0.23 19.16
N LYS A 7 2.59 -1.48 19.39
CA LYS A 7 3.48 -2.53 19.94
C LYS A 7 4.69 -2.84 19.04
N LYS A 8 4.54 -2.70 17.71
CA LYS A 8 5.62 -2.89 16.73
C LYS A 8 6.51 -1.65 16.57
N GLY A 9 6.28 -0.57 17.32
CA GLY A 9 7.04 0.68 17.18
C GLY A 9 6.80 1.40 15.85
N GLN A 10 5.69 1.10 15.17
CA GLN A 10 5.31 1.72 13.89
C GLN A 10 4.61 3.07 14.06
N VAL A 11 4.28 3.45 15.30
CA VAL A 11 3.59 4.69 15.66
C VAL A 11 4.48 5.47 16.61
N ARG A 12 4.68 6.75 16.34
CA ARG A 12 5.39 7.69 17.20
C ARG A 12 4.55 8.92 17.43
N ILE A 13 4.67 9.51 18.62
CA ILE A 13 4.03 10.79 18.96
C ILE A 13 5.17 11.74 19.33
N ASN A 14 5.25 12.90 18.68
CA ASN A 14 6.29 13.90 18.90
C ASN A 14 7.72 13.30 18.87
N ASN A 15 7.96 12.40 17.91
CA ASN A 15 9.20 11.62 17.71
C ASN A 15 9.47 10.46 18.69
N ASP A 16 8.66 10.29 19.73
CA ASP A 16 8.85 9.21 20.71
C ASP A 16 8.03 7.96 20.38
N GLN A 17 8.61 6.79 20.63
CA GLN A 17 7.86 5.52 20.56
C GLN A 17 6.94 5.38 21.76
N VAL A 18 5.64 5.20 21.51
CA VAL A 18 4.62 5.22 22.55
C VAL A 18 3.95 3.88 22.77
N LYS A 19 3.52 3.64 24.01
CA LYS A 19 2.64 2.51 24.35
C LYS A 19 1.22 2.79 23.83
N PRO A 20 0.42 1.74 23.54
CA PRO A 20 -0.97 1.92 23.09
C PRO A 20 -1.88 2.68 24.06
N SER A 21 -1.55 2.70 25.35
CA SER A 21 -2.31 3.37 26.40
C SER A 21 -1.94 4.85 26.59
N ARG A 22 -1.03 5.39 25.77
CA ARG A 22 -0.62 6.79 25.85
C ARG A 22 -1.77 7.70 25.42
N GLU A 23 -2.08 8.69 26.24
CA GLU A 23 -3.02 9.75 25.87
C GLU A 23 -2.42 10.63 24.76
N VAL A 24 -3.28 11.08 23.86
CA VAL A 24 -2.95 11.99 22.76
C VAL A 24 -3.62 13.32 23.04
N TYR A 25 -2.99 14.43 22.71
CA TYR A 25 -3.56 15.76 22.87
C TYR A 25 -3.70 16.48 21.53
N PRO A 26 -4.59 17.49 21.45
CA PRO A 26 -4.61 18.42 20.33
C PRO A 26 -3.22 19.00 20.06
N GLN A 27 -2.90 19.19 18.79
CA GLN A 27 -1.61 19.64 18.25
C GLN A 27 -0.46 18.62 18.27
N ASP A 28 -0.65 17.42 18.84
CA ASP A 28 0.36 16.37 18.77
C ASP A 28 0.65 15.96 17.32
N ILE A 29 1.92 15.65 17.06
CA ILE A 29 2.38 15.15 15.77
C ILE A 29 2.50 13.63 15.86
N VAL A 30 1.66 12.94 15.11
CA VAL A 30 1.65 11.48 15.00
C VAL A 30 2.38 11.07 13.73
N GLU A 31 3.46 10.32 13.89
CA GLU A 31 4.13 9.65 12.78
C GLU A 31 3.75 8.18 12.76
N LEU A 32 3.30 7.69 11.60
CA LEU A 32 2.91 6.29 11.45
C LEU A 32 3.50 5.70 10.17
N ARG A 33 4.09 4.51 10.30
CA ARG A 33 4.62 3.76 9.16
C ARG A 33 3.58 2.78 8.65
N LYS A 34 3.07 3.01 7.43
CA LYS A 34 2.07 2.15 6.79
C LYS A 34 2.40 1.95 5.32
N ASN A 35 2.39 0.69 4.86
CA ASN A 35 2.64 0.33 3.45
C ASN A 35 3.95 0.92 2.88
N GLN A 36 4.99 1.00 3.72
CA GLN A 36 6.30 1.61 3.41
C GLN A 36 6.29 3.14 3.27
N ILE A 37 5.16 3.81 3.48
CA ILE A 37 5.09 5.27 3.64
C ILE A 37 5.19 5.61 5.13
N ASN A 38 5.97 6.63 5.45
CA ASN A 38 5.91 7.31 6.74
C ASN A 38 4.94 8.49 6.64
N TYR A 39 3.75 8.34 7.19
CA TYR A 39 2.78 9.41 7.26
C TYR A 39 3.04 10.27 8.49
N ARG A 40 2.84 11.59 8.34
CA ARG A 40 2.94 12.55 9.43
C ARG A 40 1.63 13.31 9.53
N LEU A 41 0.92 13.10 10.62
CA LEU A 41 -0.40 13.67 10.87
C LEU A 41 -0.34 14.59 12.08
N LYS A 42 -0.91 15.78 11.98
CA LYS A 42 -1.15 16.65 13.13
C LYS A 42 -2.56 16.40 13.66
N VAL A 43 -2.69 16.19 14.96
CA VAL A 43 -3.99 16.06 15.63
C VAL A 43 -4.57 17.45 15.81
N ASN A 44 -5.79 17.68 15.33
CA ASN A 44 -6.49 18.95 15.55
C ASN A 44 -7.38 18.85 16.80
N ASP A 45 -8.13 17.76 16.92
CA ASP A 45 -9.02 17.51 18.05
C ASP A 45 -9.35 16.00 18.15
N ILE A 46 -9.98 15.57 19.25
CA ILE A 46 -10.27 14.17 19.56
C ILE A 46 -11.79 13.96 19.56
N PRO A 47 -12.35 13.19 18.61
CA PRO A 47 -13.77 12.91 18.60
C PRO A 47 -14.13 11.89 19.70
N GLU A 48 -15.33 12.02 20.26
CA GLU A 48 -15.87 11.10 21.29
C GLU A 48 -16.05 9.67 20.76
N SER A 49 -16.30 9.52 19.45
CA SER A 49 -16.48 8.23 18.80
C SER A 49 -15.87 8.22 17.38
N ARG A 50 -15.80 7.03 16.77
CA ARG A 50 -15.23 6.89 15.43
C ARG A 50 -16.13 7.55 14.39
N VAL A 51 -15.64 8.62 13.78
CA VAL A 51 -16.35 9.38 12.74
C VAL A 51 -16.17 8.78 11.33
N GLY A 52 -17.11 9.11 10.45
CA GLY A 52 -17.09 8.71 9.03
C GLY A 52 -15.98 9.41 8.24
N ALA A 53 -15.55 8.81 7.12
CA ALA A 53 -14.36 9.21 6.38
C ALA A 53 -14.28 10.70 6.01
N LYS A 54 -15.39 11.30 5.58
CA LYS A 54 -15.45 12.73 5.20
C LYS A 54 -15.18 13.69 6.36
N LEU A 55 -15.51 13.27 7.58
CA LEU A 55 -15.36 14.10 8.79
C LEU A 55 -13.99 13.90 9.45
N VAL A 56 -13.23 12.88 9.08
CA VAL A 56 -11.94 12.58 9.71
C VAL A 56 -10.96 13.74 9.53
N ASP A 57 -11.00 14.41 8.38
CA ASP A 57 -10.05 15.47 8.04
C ASP A 57 -10.31 16.79 8.81
N LEU A 58 -11.42 16.88 9.56
CA LEU A 58 -11.63 17.94 10.56
C LEU A 58 -10.70 17.74 11.77
N TYR A 59 -10.53 16.49 12.20
CA TYR A 59 -9.81 16.10 13.42
C TYR A 59 -8.32 15.86 13.21
N ARG A 60 -7.87 15.74 11.97
CA ARG A 60 -6.45 15.57 11.64
C ARG A 60 -6.08 16.42 10.43
N THR A 61 -4.86 16.91 10.43
CA THR A 61 -4.24 17.52 9.26
C THR A 61 -3.13 16.62 8.76
N ASP A 62 -3.20 16.20 7.50
CA ASP A 62 -2.11 15.43 6.87
C ASP A 62 -0.98 16.38 6.46
N THR A 63 0.21 16.14 7.00
CA THR A 63 1.45 16.89 6.75
C THR A 63 2.53 15.99 6.18
N THR A 64 2.15 14.83 5.64
CA THR A 64 3.06 13.84 5.08
C THR A 64 3.87 14.46 3.94
N PRO A 65 5.22 14.38 3.98
CA PRO A 65 6.06 14.89 2.90
C PRO A 65 5.75 14.21 1.57
N LYS A 66 5.67 14.99 0.49
CA LYS A 66 5.41 14.48 -0.87
C LYS A 66 6.45 13.46 -1.33
N GLU A 67 7.68 13.61 -0.89
CA GLU A 67 8.80 12.69 -1.13
C GLU A 67 8.48 11.23 -0.75
N GLN A 68 7.68 11.01 0.31
CA GLN A 68 7.34 9.66 0.75
C GLN A 68 6.40 8.96 -0.24
N PHE A 69 5.54 9.72 -0.93
CA PHE A 69 4.68 9.19 -1.99
C PHE A 69 5.48 8.88 -3.25
N GLU A 70 6.41 9.77 -3.63
CA GLU A 70 7.30 9.58 -4.77
C GLU A 70 8.19 8.33 -4.59
N ALA A 71 8.73 8.13 -3.39
CA ALA A 71 9.49 6.93 -3.07
C ALA A 71 8.66 5.63 -3.23
N GLN A 72 7.38 5.66 -2.86
CA GLN A 72 6.49 4.52 -3.06
C GLN A 72 6.21 4.26 -4.54
N GLU A 73 5.96 5.31 -5.31
CA GLU A 73 5.71 5.20 -6.76
C GLU A 73 6.94 4.66 -7.50
N LEU A 74 8.15 5.10 -7.13
CA LEU A 74 9.41 4.56 -7.68
C LEU A 74 9.58 3.06 -7.36
N LEU A 75 9.25 2.67 -6.12
CA LEU A 75 9.24 1.26 -5.69
C LEU A 75 8.21 0.43 -6.47
N LYS A 76 7.06 1.01 -6.82
CA LYS A 76 6.05 0.35 -7.64
C LYS A 76 6.53 0.21 -9.08
N TYR A 77 7.06 1.29 -9.67
CA TYR A 77 7.61 1.30 -11.02
C TYR A 77 8.72 0.26 -11.20
N SER A 78 9.65 0.14 -10.25
CA SER A 78 10.71 -0.88 -10.31
C SER A 78 10.18 -2.31 -10.25
N LYS A 79 9.09 -2.57 -9.52
CA LYS A 79 8.44 -3.89 -9.50
C LYS A 79 7.72 -4.20 -10.81
N ASP A 80 7.06 -3.21 -11.40
CA ASP A 80 6.36 -3.35 -12.68
C ASP A 80 7.34 -3.56 -13.84
N TYR A 81 8.55 -2.97 -13.76
CA TYR A 81 9.62 -3.14 -14.74
C TYR A 81 10.09 -4.61 -14.86
N TYR A 82 10.05 -5.38 -13.77
CA TYR A 82 10.60 -6.75 -13.75
C TYR A 82 9.74 -7.81 -14.46
N ARG A 83 8.46 -7.54 -14.80
CA ARG A 83 7.68 -8.48 -15.62
C ARG A 83 6.50 -7.80 -16.32
N LYS A 84 6.64 -7.51 -17.62
CA LYS A 84 5.48 -7.41 -18.51
C LYS A 84 4.80 -8.79 -18.55
N LYS A 85 3.49 -8.87 -18.34
CA LYS A 85 2.73 -10.10 -18.59
C LYS A 85 3.00 -10.54 -20.04
N GLY A 86 3.44 -11.78 -20.25
CA GLY A 86 3.66 -12.36 -21.58
C GLY A 86 5.12 -12.48 -22.06
N VAL A 87 6.13 -11.98 -21.32
CA VAL A 87 7.55 -12.23 -21.67
C VAL A 87 8.15 -13.30 -20.75
N GLY A 88 8.45 -14.46 -21.34
CA GLY A 88 9.02 -15.63 -20.65
C GLY A 88 8.04 -16.81 -20.61
N ARG A 89 7.85 -17.41 -19.42
CA ARG A 89 6.98 -18.60 -19.24
C ARG A 89 5.52 -18.27 -19.61
N PRO A 90 4.91 -18.98 -20.58
CA PRO A 90 3.52 -18.76 -20.98
C PRO A 90 2.58 -18.89 -19.78
N THR A 91 1.58 -17.99 -19.71
CA THR A 91 0.53 -18.10 -18.69
C THR A 91 -0.30 -19.35 -18.95
N LYS A 92 -1.12 -19.77 -17.97
CA LYS A 92 -1.98 -20.96 -18.13
C LYS A 92 -2.96 -20.84 -19.31
N LYS A 93 -3.34 -19.61 -19.69
CA LYS A 93 -4.17 -19.33 -20.86
C LYS A 93 -3.34 -19.50 -22.13
N ASP A 94 -2.22 -18.79 -22.24
CA ASP A 94 -1.30 -18.89 -23.40
C ASP A 94 -0.84 -20.33 -23.66
N ARG A 95 -0.63 -21.14 -22.60
CA ARG A 95 -0.30 -22.56 -22.76
C ARG A 95 -1.44 -23.38 -23.37
N ARG A 96 -2.69 -23.16 -22.93
CA ARG A 96 -3.86 -23.83 -23.53
C ARG A 96 -4.08 -23.41 -24.98
N ASP A 97 -3.81 -22.14 -25.30
CA ASP A 97 -3.92 -21.61 -26.66
C ASP A 97 -2.81 -22.21 -27.57
N ILE A 98 -1.59 -22.39 -27.06
CA ILE A 98 -0.48 -23.07 -27.76
C ILE A 98 -0.76 -24.58 -27.93
N ASP A 99 -1.20 -25.24 -26.85
CA ASP A 99 -1.54 -26.68 -26.87
C ASP A 99 -2.68 -26.93 -27.88
N GLY A 100 -3.71 -26.08 -27.88
CA GLY A 100 -4.84 -26.17 -28.82
C GLY A 100 -4.50 -25.86 -30.28
N TYR A 101 -3.56 -24.95 -30.56
CA TYR A 101 -3.07 -24.69 -31.92
C TYR A 101 -2.22 -25.86 -32.46
N THR A 102 -1.50 -26.56 -31.59
CA THR A 102 -0.66 -27.70 -31.98
C THR A 102 -1.49 -28.96 -32.26
N GLU A 103 -2.68 -29.07 -31.66
CA GLU A 103 -3.60 -30.20 -31.83
C GLU A 103 -4.59 -30.01 -33.01
N ASP A 104 -4.51 -28.91 -33.78
CA ASP A 104 -5.38 -28.68 -34.92
C ASP A 104 -4.91 -29.51 -36.14
N PRO A 105 -5.70 -30.49 -36.65
CA PRO A 105 -5.26 -31.43 -37.69
C PRO A 105 -5.15 -30.83 -39.09
N LEU A 106 -5.33 -29.52 -39.26
CA LEU A 106 -5.48 -28.85 -40.56
C LEU A 106 -4.18 -28.75 -41.39
N PHE A 107 -3.04 -29.24 -40.90
CA PHE A 107 -1.74 -29.13 -41.58
C PHE A 107 -1.15 -30.45 -42.09
N ASP A 108 -1.88 -31.58 -41.99
CA ASP A 108 -1.42 -32.89 -42.49
C ASP A 108 -2.00 -33.29 -43.86
N GLU A 109 -2.68 -32.39 -44.57
CA GLU A 109 -3.18 -32.62 -45.93
C GLU A 109 -2.67 -31.55 -46.92
N GLU A 110 -1.40 -31.62 -47.32
CA GLU A 110 -1.02 -31.30 -48.71
C GLU A 110 0.04 -32.32 -49.18
N GLU A 111 -0.38 -33.09 -50.17
CA GLU A 111 0.32 -34.13 -50.94
C GLU A 111 1.49 -33.56 -51.78
#